data_AF-A0A2D0S5R8-F1
#
_entry.id   AF-A0A2D0S5R8-F1
#
_cell.length_a   1.000
_cell.length_b   1.000
_cell.length_c   1.000
_cell.angle_alpha   90.00
_cell.angle_beta   90.00
_cell.angle_gamma   90.00
#
_symmetry.space_group_name_H-M   'P 1'
#
loop_
_entity.id
_entity.type
_entity.pdbx_description
1 polymer ?
#
loop_
_entity_poly.entity_id
_entity_poly.type
_entity_poly.pdbx_seq_one_letter_code
_entity_poly.pdbx_strand_id
1 'polypeptide(L)'
;MSSALYFLAEQEAVFLINMDETPTKPCPSDTVKIPERVLRRDQARLEELERRKNAKESQAVSEEKISYFNATFSAEKAAIEELLSSCTQTDHQKATKVLEEATNMIQNIQKFVNDSTVFLTQYELRQAQASLQQLQESIAEKRAEVMPKKKFAFRSRTAGASQQPAVPPSSREGKPEVYPGHSAVDSAIPAEQCSFSNAHSEVIIKQSEEIQQRDVLLSHLTNCKVRLYGSPSTLHIKNVKGCQILSGPVSSSVFIDECRDSTLVLACQQLRTHNTSSTRIYLHVTSRAIIEDCHGVCFAPFNWTYPALDDDFRVSGLDPKRNNWSQVDDFNWLVAGTPSPNWTVIPESERIPCWDAAEPEA
;
A
#
# COMPACT_ATOMS: atom_id res chain seq x y z
N MET A 1 -31.88 14.10 23.34
CA MET A 1 -33.22 13.46 23.39
C MET A 1 -34.31 14.47 23.06
N SER A 2 -34.32 15.04 21.86
CA SER A 2 -35.39 15.97 21.45
C SER A 2 -35.46 16.10 19.93
N SER A 3 -35.59 14.97 19.24
CA SER A 3 -35.89 14.95 17.80
C SER A 3 -36.76 13.74 17.39
N ALA A 4 -37.27 12.99 18.39
CA ALA A 4 -38.22 11.90 18.17
C ALA A 4 -39.69 12.33 18.40
N LEU A 5 -39.93 13.60 18.73
CA LEU A 5 -41.27 14.12 19.09
C LEU A 5 -41.92 14.98 17.99
N TYR A 6 -41.25 15.22 16.86
CA TYR A 6 -41.81 16.04 15.77
C TYR A 6 -42.50 15.21 14.66
N PHE A 7 -42.48 13.88 14.75
CA PHE A 7 -42.99 13.01 13.67
C PHE A 7 -44.39 12.41 13.94
N LEU A 8 -45.02 12.75 15.06
CA LEU A 8 -46.29 12.15 15.50
C LEU A 8 -47.51 13.10 15.45
N ALA A 9 -47.36 14.31 14.89
CA ALA A 9 -48.44 15.32 14.92
C ALA A 9 -49.13 15.56 13.57
N GLU A 10 -48.75 14.88 12.49
CA GLU A 10 -49.30 15.13 11.13
C GLU A 10 -50.22 14.04 10.57
N GLN A 11 -50.73 13.11 11.40
CA GLN A 11 -51.72 12.11 10.96
C GLN A 11 -53.14 12.26 11.53
N GLU A 12 -53.44 13.28 12.33
CA GLU A 12 -54.75 13.38 13.03
C GLU A 12 -55.74 14.44 12.50
N ALA A 13 -55.62 14.92 11.26
CA ALA A 13 -56.47 16.04 10.82
C ALA A 13 -57.10 15.89 9.43
N VAL A 14 -57.81 14.78 9.15
CA VAL A 14 -58.93 14.80 8.19
C VAL A 14 -60.00 13.79 8.60
N PHE A 15 -60.77 14.10 9.64
CA PHE A 15 -62.05 13.42 9.89
C PHE A 15 -63.05 14.41 10.50
N LEU A 16 -63.83 15.08 9.65
CA LEU A 16 -65.11 15.67 10.03
C LEU A 16 -65.89 16.09 8.78
N ILE A 17 -67.08 15.50 8.62
CA ILE A 17 -68.36 16.05 8.10
C ILE A 17 -69.11 14.98 7.30
N ASN A 18 -69.99 14.23 7.97
CA ASN A 18 -71.45 14.21 7.73
C ASN A 18 -72.13 13.07 8.50
N MET A 19 -73.17 13.42 9.26
CA MET A 19 -74.11 12.50 9.92
C MET A 19 -75.23 12.13 8.94
N ASP A 20 -75.59 10.85 8.83
CA ASP A 20 -76.99 10.39 8.85
C ASP A 20 -77.09 8.86 9.05
N GLU A 21 -78.27 8.40 9.47
CA GLU A 21 -78.60 7.22 10.29
C GLU A 21 -78.39 5.77 9.76
N THR A 22 -78.33 4.86 10.74
CA THR A 22 -78.68 3.41 10.82
C THR A 22 -77.54 2.37 10.99
N PRO A 23 -77.68 1.40 11.93
CA PRO A 23 -76.56 0.58 12.39
C PRO A 23 -76.38 -0.66 11.52
N THR A 24 -75.41 -0.62 10.59
CA THR A 24 -74.91 -1.82 9.93
C THR A 24 -73.58 -2.25 10.56
N LYS A 25 -73.46 -3.54 10.84
CA LYS A 25 -72.36 -4.20 11.57
C LYS A 25 -70.98 -3.73 11.05
N PRO A 26 -69.99 -3.42 11.92
CA PRO A 26 -68.67 -3.05 11.46
C PRO A 26 -67.93 -4.30 10.94
N CYS A 27 -67.56 -4.28 9.66
CA CYS A 27 -66.54 -5.17 9.11
C CYS A 27 -65.16 -4.73 9.65
N PRO A 28 -64.21 -5.66 9.89
CA PRO A 28 -62.97 -5.34 10.56
C PRO A 28 -62.01 -4.57 9.63
N SER A 29 -61.67 -3.35 10.05
CA SER A 29 -60.40 -2.64 9.83
C SER A 29 -59.79 -2.68 8.41
N ASP A 30 -60.09 -1.66 7.60
CA ASP A 30 -59.22 -1.29 6.48
C ASP A 30 -57.98 -0.57 7.02
N THR A 31 -56.99 -1.36 7.43
CA THR A 31 -55.62 -0.86 7.56
C THR A 31 -55.17 -0.43 6.17
N VAL A 32 -54.81 0.84 5.98
CA VAL A 32 -54.16 1.30 4.75
C VAL A 32 -52.84 0.55 4.64
N LYS A 33 -52.85 -0.57 3.92
CA LYS A 33 -51.67 -1.39 3.64
C LYS A 33 -50.84 -0.61 2.65
N ILE A 34 -49.93 0.24 3.16
CA ILE A 34 -48.91 0.87 2.33
C ILE A 34 -48.20 -0.27 1.60
N PRO A 35 -48.22 -0.30 0.25
CA PRO A 35 -47.62 -1.39 -0.49
C PRO A 35 -46.15 -1.50 -0.10
N GLU A 36 -45.71 -2.71 0.23
CA GLU A 36 -44.34 -2.99 0.71
C GLU A 36 -43.27 -2.43 -0.26
N ARG A 37 -43.61 -2.33 -1.55
CA ARG A 37 -42.79 -1.70 -2.60
C ARG A 37 -42.51 -0.22 -2.36
N VAL A 38 -43.47 0.53 -1.78
CA VAL A 38 -43.32 1.97 -1.50
C VAL A 38 -42.41 2.18 -0.29
N LEU A 39 -42.59 1.38 0.78
CA LEU A 39 -41.71 1.40 1.95
C LEU A 39 -40.25 1.06 1.59
N ARG A 40 -40.04 0.01 0.78
CA ARG A 40 -38.69 -0.34 0.29
C ARG A 40 -38.07 0.76 -0.56
N ARG A 41 -38.87 1.50 -1.34
CA ARG A 41 -38.38 2.60 -2.17
C ARG A 41 -37.94 3.82 -1.36
N ASP A 42 -38.68 4.16 -0.31
CA ASP A 42 -38.29 5.26 0.58
C ASP A 42 -37.11 4.88 1.47
N GLN A 43 -37.01 3.63 1.92
CA GLN A 43 -35.82 3.13 2.61
C GLN A 43 -34.57 3.22 1.72
N ALA A 44 -34.64 2.76 0.47
CA ALA A 44 -33.53 2.87 -0.48
C ALA A 44 -33.12 4.32 -0.77
N ARG A 45 -34.08 5.27 -0.77
CA ARG A 45 -33.77 6.71 -0.91
C ARG A 45 -33.04 7.27 0.29
N LEU A 46 -33.43 6.89 1.51
CA LEU A 46 -32.77 7.32 2.74
C LEU A 46 -31.35 6.77 2.83
N GLU A 47 -31.18 5.49 2.52
CA GLU A 47 -29.87 4.82 2.47
C GLU A 47 -28.94 5.49 1.43
N GLU A 48 -29.45 5.85 0.26
CA GLU A 48 -28.66 6.56 -0.77
C GLU A 48 -28.27 7.99 -0.33
N LEU A 49 -29.18 8.71 0.34
CA LEU A 49 -28.88 10.03 0.89
C LEU A 49 -27.80 9.96 1.97
N GLU A 50 -27.87 8.96 2.84
CA GLU A 50 -26.88 8.71 3.89
C GLU A 50 -25.54 8.30 3.29
N ARG A 51 -25.53 7.42 2.29
CA ARG A 51 -24.32 7.03 1.54
C ARG A 51 -23.65 8.23 0.88
N ARG A 52 -24.43 9.11 0.23
CA ARG A 52 -23.91 10.33 -0.39
C ARG A 52 -23.36 11.32 0.64
N LYS A 53 -24.01 11.42 1.81
CA LYS A 53 -23.52 12.26 2.91
C LYS A 53 -22.19 11.74 3.44
N ASN A 54 -22.09 10.44 3.71
CA ASN A 54 -20.87 9.79 4.19
C ASN A 54 -19.72 9.92 3.17
N ALA A 55 -20.01 9.77 1.87
CA ALA A 55 -19.02 9.97 0.81
C ALA A 55 -18.47 11.41 0.80
N LYS A 56 -19.35 12.42 0.88
CA LYS A 56 -18.93 13.83 0.95
C LYS A 56 -18.12 14.15 2.20
N GLU A 57 -18.51 13.60 3.35
CA GLU A 57 -17.76 13.75 4.60
C GLU A 57 -16.38 13.09 4.49
N SER A 58 -16.28 11.89 3.91
CA SER A 58 -15.00 11.22 3.71
C SER A 58 -14.06 11.98 2.76
N GLN A 59 -14.61 12.57 1.70
CA GLN A 59 -13.84 13.41 0.76
C GLN A 59 -13.34 14.69 1.44
N ALA A 60 -14.20 15.37 2.20
CA ALA A 60 -13.81 16.56 2.95
C ALA A 60 -12.68 16.28 3.96
N VAL A 61 -12.73 15.14 4.66
CA VAL A 61 -11.66 14.70 5.57
C VAL A 61 -10.35 14.46 4.82
N SER A 62 -10.39 13.91 3.60
CA SER A 62 -9.18 13.70 2.79
C SER A 62 -8.57 15.03 2.34
N GLU A 63 -9.40 15.97 1.87
CA GLU A 63 -8.97 17.31 1.45
C GLU A 63 -8.35 18.10 2.61
N GLU A 64 -8.93 18.02 3.81
CA GLU A 64 -8.38 18.66 5.01
C GLU A 64 -7.01 18.08 5.40
N LYS A 65 -6.85 16.75 5.34
CA LYS A 65 -5.56 16.08 5.62
C LYS A 65 -4.47 16.49 4.62
N ILE A 66 -4.82 16.58 3.35
CA ILE A 66 -3.94 17.06 2.29
C ILE A 66 -3.52 18.52 2.53
N SER A 67 -4.50 19.38 2.86
CA SER A 67 -4.23 20.80 3.15
C SER A 67 -3.29 20.95 4.35
N TYR A 68 -3.55 20.19 5.42
CA TYR A 68 -2.70 20.17 6.61
C TYR A 68 -1.27 19.72 6.26
N PHE A 69 -1.14 18.62 5.51
CA PHE A 69 0.16 18.12 5.07
C PHE A 69 0.94 19.18 4.27
N ASN A 70 0.32 19.82 3.29
CA ASN A 70 0.97 20.81 2.44
C ASN A 70 1.41 22.05 3.26
N ALA A 71 0.60 22.49 4.21
CA ALA A 71 0.95 23.59 5.10
C ALA A 71 2.14 23.24 6.00
N THR A 72 2.10 22.08 6.67
CA THR A 72 3.19 21.62 7.55
C THR A 72 4.48 21.37 6.77
N PHE A 73 4.40 20.71 5.62
CA PHE A 73 5.56 20.45 4.76
C PHE A 73 6.22 21.75 4.28
N SER A 74 5.42 22.73 3.85
CA SER A 74 5.92 24.02 3.39
C SER A 74 6.57 24.82 4.52
N ALA A 75 6.02 24.77 5.74
CA ALA A 75 6.58 25.45 6.91
C ALA A 75 7.93 24.85 7.34
N GLU A 76 8.02 23.52 7.44
CA GLU A 76 9.27 22.82 7.75
C GLU A 76 10.33 23.03 6.66
N LYS A 77 9.94 22.97 5.37
CA LYS A 77 10.83 23.31 4.25
C LYS A 77 11.41 24.72 4.40
N ALA A 78 10.56 25.71 4.67
CA ALA A 78 11.00 27.10 4.83
C ALA A 78 11.95 27.25 6.03
N ALA A 79 11.70 26.55 7.14
CA ALA A 79 12.57 26.56 8.31
C ALA A 79 13.97 25.99 7.99
N ILE A 80 14.05 24.91 7.22
CA ILE A 80 15.33 24.32 6.77
C ILE A 80 16.07 25.29 5.85
N GLU A 81 15.38 25.91 4.89
CA GLU A 81 15.98 26.90 3.98
C GLU A 81 16.50 28.14 4.73
N GLU A 82 15.76 28.64 5.72
CA GLU A 82 16.19 29.73 6.59
C GLU A 82 17.43 29.34 7.41
N LEU A 83 17.43 28.16 8.01
CA LEU A 83 18.54 27.62 8.79
C LEU A 83 19.81 27.49 7.92
N LEU A 84 19.68 27.03 6.67
CA LEU A 84 20.78 26.96 5.70
C LEU A 84 21.26 28.35 5.25
N SER A 85 20.37 29.32 5.12
CA SER A 85 20.72 30.71 4.75
C SER A 85 21.49 31.43 5.87
N SER A 86 21.21 31.11 7.13
CA SER A 86 21.88 31.67 8.31
C SER A 86 23.32 31.15 8.49
N CYS A 87 23.69 30.10 7.74
CA CYS A 87 25.00 29.45 7.81
C CYS A 87 26.07 30.30 7.09
N THR A 88 26.99 30.90 7.86
CA THR A 88 28.11 31.70 7.33
C THR A 88 29.45 30.96 7.42
N GLN A 89 30.36 31.24 6.48
CA GLN A 89 31.66 30.55 6.34
C GLN A 89 32.65 30.82 7.49
N THR A 90 32.37 31.78 8.37
CA THR A 90 33.33 32.31 9.35
C THR A 90 33.48 31.45 10.60
N ASP A 91 32.56 30.54 10.89
CA ASP A 91 32.54 29.75 12.13
C ASP A 91 32.23 28.27 11.85
N HIS A 92 33.27 27.50 11.48
CA HIS A 92 33.16 26.08 11.08
C HIS A 92 32.43 25.20 12.10
N GLN A 93 32.58 25.47 13.41
CA GLN A 93 31.92 24.66 14.44
C GLN A 93 30.42 24.91 14.49
N LYS A 94 29.98 26.18 14.37
CA LYS A 94 28.56 26.50 14.27
C LYS A 94 27.96 25.99 12.97
N ALA A 95 28.67 26.14 11.84
CA ALA A 95 28.21 25.63 10.55
C ALA A 95 28.02 24.11 10.56
N THR A 96 28.91 23.36 11.23
CA THR A 96 28.77 21.90 11.36
C THR A 96 27.50 21.53 12.16
N LYS A 97 27.24 22.21 13.27
CA LYS A 97 26.03 21.98 14.09
C LYS A 97 24.75 22.31 13.32
N VAL A 98 24.72 23.43 12.61
CA VAL A 98 23.58 23.86 11.78
C VAL A 98 23.33 22.84 10.66
N LEU A 99 24.36 22.32 10.01
CA LEU A 99 24.22 21.29 8.97
C LEU A 99 23.76 19.94 9.53
N GLU A 100 24.13 19.59 10.76
CA GLU A 100 23.63 18.41 11.46
C GLU A 100 22.16 18.56 11.83
N GLU A 101 21.77 19.72 12.38
CA GLU A 101 20.39 20.08 12.69
C GLU A 101 19.49 20.05 11.44
N ALA A 102 19.92 20.70 10.34
CA ALA A 102 19.21 20.65 9.06
C ALA A 102 19.05 19.22 8.53
N THR A 103 20.04 18.35 8.74
CA THR A 103 19.96 16.93 8.32
C THR A 103 18.92 16.17 9.14
N ASN A 104 18.86 16.41 10.45
CA ASN A 104 17.86 15.81 11.32
C ASN A 104 16.44 16.29 10.97
N MET A 105 16.28 17.58 10.63
CA MET A 105 15.00 18.12 10.15
C MET A 105 14.57 17.47 8.82
N ILE A 106 15.50 17.26 7.87
CA ILE A 106 15.20 16.52 6.63
C ILE A 106 14.79 15.07 6.92
N GLN A 107 15.42 14.40 7.90
CA GLN A 107 15.01 13.04 8.28
C GLN A 107 13.60 13.02 8.88
N ASN A 108 13.27 14.03 9.70
CA ASN A 108 11.94 14.16 10.30
C ASN A 108 10.87 14.44 9.23
N ILE A 109 11.12 15.37 8.30
CA ILE A 109 10.16 15.66 7.23
C ILE A 109 10.04 14.47 6.26
N GLN A 110 11.12 13.71 6.01
CA GLN A 110 11.07 12.45 5.24
C GLN A 110 10.16 11.42 5.93
N LYS A 111 10.28 11.26 7.26
CA LYS A 111 9.39 10.40 8.04
C LYS A 111 7.94 10.87 7.94
N PHE A 112 7.70 12.17 8.09
CA PHE A 112 6.36 12.76 7.97
C PHE A 112 5.73 12.51 6.59
N VAL A 113 6.50 12.60 5.51
CA VAL A 113 6.04 12.23 4.16
C VAL A 113 5.66 10.76 4.09
N ASN A 114 6.49 9.86 4.62
CA ASN A 114 6.23 8.42 4.63
C ASN A 114 4.96 8.07 5.42
N ASP A 115 4.79 8.64 6.61
CA ASP A 115 3.61 8.43 7.46
C ASP A 115 2.33 8.98 6.79
N SER A 116 2.47 9.98 5.94
CA SER A 116 1.35 10.63 5.22
C SER A 116 0.96 9.93 3.91
N THR A 117 1.75 8.98 3.42
CA THR A 117 1.52 8.32 2.10
C THR A 117 0.15 7.70 1.91
N VAL A 118 -0.54 7.32 3.00
CA VAL A 118 -1.87 6.69 2.98
C VAL A 118 -2.96 7.62 2.43
N PHE A 119 -2.80 8.94 2.54
CA PHE A 119 -3.81 9.93 2.14
C PHE A 119 -3.31 10.96 1.11
N LEU A 120 -2.05 10.88 0.69
CA LEU A 120 -1.50 11.77 -0.34
C LEU A 120 -1.79 11.27 -1.74
N THR A 121 -2.04 12.21 -2.65
CA THR A 121 -2.10 11.92 -4.08
C THR A 121 -0.70 11.63 -4.64
N GLN A 122 -0.62 10.94 -5.78
CA GLN A 122 0.68 10.71 -6.46
C GLN A 122 1.39 12.03 -6.83
N TYR A 123 0.62 13.08 -7.14
CA TYR A 123 1.15 14.41 -7.45
C TYR A 123 1.86 15.03 -6.24
N GLU A 124 1.21 15.04 -5.08
CA GLU A 124 1.76 15.58 -3.84
C GLU A 124 2.98 14.82 -3.37
N LEU A 125 2.92 13.48 -3.43
CA LEU A 125 4.05 12.64 -3.05
C LEU A 125 5.29 12.92 -3.92
N ARG A 126 5.11 13.03 -5.25
CA ARG A 126 6.22 13.39 -6.16
C ARG A 126 6.77 14.78 -5.87
N GLN A 127 5.90 15.76 -5.60
CA GLN A 127 6.31 17.13 -5.29
C GLN A 127 7.10 17.21 -3.97
N ALA A 128 6.65 16.49 -2.94
CA ALA A 128 7.33 16.41 -1.65
C ALA A 128 8.70 15.73 -1.77
N GLN A 129 8.78 14.60 -2.48
CA GLN A 129 10.02 13.88 -2.74
C GLN A 129 11.04 14.72 -3.54
N ALA A 130 10.58 15.44 -4.58
CA ALA A 130 11.43 16.33 -5.35
C ALA A 130 11.99 17.49 -4.50
N SER A 131 11.15 18.08 -3.64
CA SER A 131 11.61 19.13 -2.71
C SER A 131 12.61 18.60 -1.69
N LEU A 132 12.41 17.38 -1.19
CA LEU A 132 13.34 16.71 -0.28
C LEU A 132 14.71 16.48 -0.91
N GLN A 133 14.74 16.05 -2.17
CA GLN A 133 15.98 15.87 -2.93
C GLN A 133 16.71 17.21 -3.11
N GLN A 134 16.00 18.29 -3.44
CA GLN A 134 16.59 19.62 -3.57
C GLN A 134 17.21 20.13 -2.25
N LEU A 135 16.56 19.87 -1.11
CA LEU A 135 17.10 20.22 0.20
C LEU A 135 18.36 19.42 0.53
N GLN A 136 18.38 18.11 0.21
CA GLN A 136 19.56 17.27 0.39
C GLN A 136 20.74 17.74 -0.47
N GLU A 137 20.49 18.11 -1.72
CA GLU A 137 21.49 18.68 -2.63
C GLU A 137 22.04 20.01 -2.07
N SER A 138 21.17 20.89 -1.59
CA SER A 138 21.56 22.16 -0.97
C SER A 138 22.44 21.98 0.28
N ILE A 139 22.11 20.99 1.14
CA ILE A 139 22.96 20.63 2.28
C ILE A 139 24.31 20.08 1.81
N ALA A 140 24.33 19.25 0.78
CA ALA A 140 25.56 18.67 0.25
C ALA A 140 26.50 19.75 -0.33
N GLU A 141 25.95 20.72 -1.05
CA GLU A 141 26.68 21.89 -1.56
C GLU A 141 27.24 22.73 -0.41
N LYS A 142 26.41 23.07 0.60
CA LYS A 142 26.88 23.81 1.78
C LYS A 142 27.94 23.05 2.58
N ARG A 143 27.81 21.72 2.69
CA ARG A 143 28.85 20.87 3.28
C ARG A 143 30.15 20.92 2.49
N ALA A 144 30.10 20.96 1.16
CA ALA A 144 31.29 21.06 0.32
C ALA A 144 31.96 22.44 0.41
N GLU A 145 31.17 23.52 0.55
CA GLU A 145 31.66 24.89 0.78
C GLU A 145 32.34 25.03 2.15
N VAL A 146 31.74 24.45 3.20
CA VAL A 146 32.25 24.53 4.59
C VAL A 146 33.34 23.49 4.85
N MET A 147 33.44 22.41 4.06
CA MET A 147 34.53 21.43 4.14
C MET A 147 35.07 21.10 2.74
N PRO A 148 35.92 21.97 2.16
CA PRO A 148 36.63 21.61 0.94
C PRO A 148 37.53 20.42 1.25
N LYS A 149 37.17 19.24 0.71
CA LYS A 149 37.96 18.02 0.85
C LYS A 149 39.39 18.34 0.39
N LYS A 150 40.36 18.28 1.31
CA LYS A 150 41.79 18.33 0.98
C LYS A 150 42.07 17.15 0.04
N LYS A 151 42.11 17.41 -1.27
CA LYS A 151 42.71 16.49 -2.22
C LYS A 151 44.20 16.43 -1.89
N PHE A 152 44.62 15.35 -1.26
CA PHE A 152 46.03 14.96 -1.18
C PHE A 152 46.55 14.86 -2.60
N ALA A 153 47.15 15.95 -3.11
CA ALA A 153 47.85 15.95 -4.37
C ALA A 153 49.23 15.34 -4.12
N PHE A 154 49.35 14.02 -4.30
CA PHE A 154 50.66 13.39 -4.48
C PHE A 154 51.27 13.93 -5.78
N ARG A 155 52.20 14.89 -5.65
CA ARG A 155 53.05 15.33 -6.76
C ARG A 155 54.00 14.20 -7.12
N SER A 156 53.68 13.48 -8.20
CA SER A 156 54.63 12.59 -8.88
C SER A 156 55.67 13.44 -9.62
N ARG A 157 56.93 13.38 -9.20
CA ARG A 157 58.10 13.74 -10.03
C ARG A 157 58.70 12.45 -10.58
N THR A 158 58.72 12.36 -11.91
CA THR A 158 59.46 11.36 -12.68
C THR A 158 60.96 11.59 -12.54
N ALA A 159 61.74 10.54 -12.22
CA ALA A 159 63.03 10.19 -12.83
C ALA A 159 63.74 9.07 -12.03
N GLY A 160 64.33 8.10 -12.76
CA GLY A 160 65.55 7.42 -12.31
C GLY A 160 65.40 5.95 -11.91
N ALA A 161 65.73 5.06 -12.84
CA ALA A 161 66.01 3.65 -12.58
C ALA A 161 67.26 3.46 -11.71
N SER A 162 67.25 2.50 -10.77
CA SER A 162 68.14 1.33 -10.69
C SER A 162 68.27 0.72 -9.27
N GLN A 163 68.16 -0.62 -9.24
CA GLN A 163 68.83 -1.65 -8.41
C GLN A 163 68.49 -1.85 -6.90
N GLN A 164 68.03 -3.09 -6.63
CA GLN A 164 68.05 -3.92 -5.39
C GLN A 164 69.50 -4.27 -4.93
N PRO A 165 69.78 -5.10 -3.87
CA PRO A 165 68.94 -5.73 -2.80
C PRO A 165 69.58 -5.74 -1.37
N ALA A 166 68.85 -6.15 -0.31
CA ALA A 166 69.35 -6.95 0.84
C ALA A 166 68.24 -7.36 1.83
N VAL A 167 68.41 -8.53 2.49
CA VAL A 167 67.43 -9.31 3.27
C VAL A 167 67.72 -9.25 4.81
N PRO A 168 67.09 -10.05 5.73
CA PRO A 168 66.35 -9.65 6.95
C PRO A 168 67.14 -9.91 8.28
N PRO A 169 66.58 -9.88 9.52
CA PRO A 169 65.82 -11.03 10.09
C PRO A 169 64.83 -10.81 11.29
N SER A 170 64.02 -11.85 11.52
CA SER A 170 63.56 -12.49 12.79
C SER A 170 62.63 -11.82 13.84
N SER A 171 61.42 -12.41 13.95
CA SER A 171 60.73 -13.03 15.11
C SER A 171 60.65 -12.36 16.50
N ARG A 172 59.44 -12.35 17.08
CA ARG A 172 59.11 -13.00 18.38
C ARG A 172 57.60 -13.10 18.65
N GLU A 173 57.25 -14.18 19.34
CA GLU A 173 55.94 -14.71 19.75
C GLU A 173 55.26 -13.94 20.89
N GLY A 174 53.95 -14.17 21.09
CA GLY A 174 53.30 -14.04 22.42
C GLY A 174 51.81 -13.62 22.45
N LYS A 175 50.90 -14.61 22.46
CA LYS A 175 49.54 -14.55 23.08
C LYS A 175 49.66 -14.54 24.63
N PRO A 176 48.62 -14.33 25.51
CA PRO A 176 47.20 -14.73 25.35
C PRO A 176 46.08 -13.83 25.99
N GLU A 177 44.83 -14.16 25.63
CA GLU A 177 43.52 -14.10 26.34
C GLU A 177 43.08 -12.93 27.27
N VAL A 178 41.82 -12.46 27.11
CA VAL A 178 40.66 -12.57 28.05
C VAL A 178 39.52 -11.57 27.67
N TYR A 179 38.26 -12.06 27.74
CA TYR A 179 36.90 -11.49 27.53
C TYR A 179 36.55 -10.20 28.37
N PRO A 180 35.30 -9.62 28.44
CA PRO A 180 33.98 -9.82 27.78
C PRO A 180 33.19 -8.51 27.39
N GLY A 181 32.02 -8.65 26.74
CA GLY A 181 30.74 -7.99 27.14
C GLY A 181 30.33 -6.59 26.62
N HIS A 182 29.18 -6.57 25.91
CA HIS A 182 28.08 -5.56 25.85
C HIS A 182 28.38 -4.04 25.96
N SER A 183 27.87 -3.21 25.04
CA SER A 183 26.49 -2.70 25.18
C SER A 183 25.88 -2.19 23.87
N ALA A 184 24.57 -2.40 23.80
CA ALA A 184 23.63 -1.92 22.80
C ALA A 184 23.68 -0.40 22.58
N VAL A 185 23.42 0.00 21.34
CA VAL A 185 22.63 1.20 21.08
C VAL A 185 21.46 0.75 20.21
N ASP A 186 20.30 0.76 20.86
CA ASP A 186 18.99 0.44 20.34
C ASP A 186 18.64 1.41 19.20
N SER A 187 18.49 0.87 18.00
CA SER A 187 17.87 1.58 16.88
C SER A 187 17.00 0.56 16.20
N ALA A 188 15.73 0.56 16.60
CA ALA A 188 14.68 -0.23 15.99
C ALA A 188 14.77 -0.11 14.46
N ILE A 189 15.15 -1.22 13.83
CA ILE A 189 15.20 -1.37 12.38
C ILE A 189 13.75 -1.27 11.88
N PRO A 190 13.41 -0.31 11.01
CA PRO A 190 12.11 -0.32 10.33
C PRO A 190 12.05 -1.61 9.50
N ALA A 191 10.92 -2.34 9.59
CA ALA A 191 10.70 -3.62 8.92
C ALA A 191 11.30 -3.64 7.50
N GLU A 192 12.26 -4.54 7.27
CA GLU A 192 12.93 -4.73 5.98
C GLU A 192 11.90 -5.11 4.90
N GLN A 193 11.43 -4.12 4.15
CA GLN A 193 10.56 -4.33 3.00
C GLN A 193 11.34 -5.07 1.90
N CYS A 194 10.87 -6.25 1.52
CA CYS A 194 11.49 -7.08 0.50
C CYS A 194 10.98 -6.63 -0.88
N SER A 195 11.78 -5.82 -1.58
CA SER A 195 11.38 -5.20 -2.85
C SER A 195 12.09 -5.82 -4.05
N PHE A 196 11.33 -6.18 -5.08
CA PHE A 196 11.80 -6.69 -6.36
C PHE A 196 11.27 -5.78 -7.46
N SER A 197 12.19 -5.18 -8.22
CA SER A 197 11.81 -4.19 -9.21
C SER A 197 12.65 -4.21 -10.48
N ASN A 198 12.07 -3.66 -11.55
CA ASN A 198 12.75 -3.39 -12.83
C ASN A 198 13.29 -4.65 -13.52
N ALA A 199 12.54 -5.75 -13.47
CA ALA A 199 12.91 -7.00 -14.14
C ALA A 199 12.11 -7.21 -15.43
N HIS A 200 12.74 -7.85 -16.41
CA HIS A 200 12.11 -8.14 -17.70
C HIS A 200 12.40 -9.56 -18.18
N SER A 201 11.34 -10.33 -18.46
CA SER A 201 11.46 -11.72 -18.94
C SER A 201 12.28 -12.63 -18.01
N GLU A 202 12.18 -12.39 -16.70
CA GLU A 202 12.93 -13.11 -15.67
C GLU A 202 12.04 -14.05 -14.85
N VAL A 203 12.68 -15.08 -14.28
CA VAL A 203 12.04 -15.98 -13.31
C VAL A 203 12.56 -15.64 -11.91
N ILE A 204 11.69 -15.07 -11.08
CA ILE A 204 12.00 -14.67 -9.71
C ILE A 204 11.40 -15.71 -8.76
N ILE A 205 12.24 -16.40 -8.00
CA ILE A 205 11.81 -17.37 -7.00
C ILE A 205 12.30 -16.89 -5.64
N LYS A 206 11.40 -16.86 -4.66
CA LYS A 206 11.72 -16.51 -3.28
C LYS A 206 11.23 -17.57 -2.32
N GLN A 207 12.10 -17.93 -1.39
CA GLN A 207 11.80 -18.92 -0.36
C GLN A 207 11.31 -18.24 0.92
N SER A 208 10.77 -19.05 1.84
CA SER A 208 10.13 -18.55 3.07
C SER A 208 11.09 -17.68 3.86
N GLU A 209 12.37 -18.04 3.95
CA GLU A 209 13.39 -17.31 4.70
C GLU A 209 13.55 -15.84 4.26
N GLU A 210 13.21 -15.53 3.02
CA GLU A 210 13.36 -14.18 2.44
C GLU A 210 12.11 -13.31 2.62
N ILE A 211 10.93 -13.91 2.81
CA ILE A 211 9.63 -13.20 2.73
C ILE A 211 8.72 -13.42 3.94
N GLN A 212 9.02 -14.37 4.81
CA GLN A 212 8.15 -14.76 5.92
C GLN A 212 7.82 -13.58 6.83
N GLN A 213 6.53 -13.26 6.95
CA GLN A 213 5.98 -12.16 7.74
C GLN A 213 6.61 -10.79 7.42
N ARG A 214 7.10 -10.61 6.20
CA ARG A 214 7.64 -9.33 5.70
C ARG A 214 6.70 -8.73 4.65
N ASP A 215 6.80 -7.42 4.49
CA ASP A 215 6.11 -6.71 3.42
C ASP A 215 6.90 -6.90 2.11
N VAL A 216 6.22 -7.38 1.07
CA VAL A 216 6.83 -7.66 -0.24
C VAL A 216 6.30 -6.65 -1.27
N LEU A 217 7.21 -6.04 -2.03
CA LEU A 217 6.88 -5.15 -3.15
C LEU A 217 7.40 -5.75 -4.46
N LEU A 218 6.49 -6.04 -5.38
CA LEU A 218 6.78 -6.37 -6.77
C LEU A 218 6.46 -5.14 -7.61
N SER A 219 7.45 -4.50 -8.23
CA SER A 219 7.20 -3.30 -9.03
C SER A 219 7.92 -3.25 -10.37
N HIS A 220 7.33 -2.66 -11.41
CA HIS A 220 7.98 -2.49 -12.72
C HIS A 220 8.47 -3.83 -13.32
N LEU A 221 7.62 -4.86 -13.28
CA LEU A 221 7.93 -6.18 -13.83
C LEU A 221 7.24 -6.35 -15.17
N THR A 222 7.98 -6.82 -16.18
CA THR A 222 7.41 -7.09 -17.51
C THR A 222 7.76 -8.49 -17.98
N ASN A 223 6.76 -9.29 -18.37
CA ASN A 223 6.93 -10.67 -18.86
C ASN A 223 7.64 -11.61 -17.88
N CYS A 224 7.58 -11.34 -16.57
CA CYS A 224 8.26 -12.15 -15.56
C CYS A 224 7.38 -13.27 -15.01
N LYS A 225 8.01 -14.35 -14.53
CA LYS A 225 7.37 -15.39 -13.72
C LYS A 225 7.87 -15.27 -12.29
N VAL A 226 6.98 -14.99 -11.34
CA VAL A 226 7.34 -14.81 -9.93
C VAL A 226 6.68 -15.91 -9.09
N ARG A 227 7.47 -16.59 -8.24
CA ARG A 227 6.99 -17.57 -7.27
C ARG A 227 7.49 -17.20 -5.88
N LEU A 228 6.57 -16.87 -4.99
CA LEU A 228 6.85 -16.52 -3.60
C LEU A 228 6.38 -17.67 -2.71
N TYR A 229 7.31 -18.47 -2.21
CA TYR A 229 7.06 -19.55 -1.27
C TYR A 229 7.21 -19.02 0.16
N GLY A 230 6.20 -19.20 1.01
CA GLY A 230 6.15 -18.61 2.34
C GLY A 230 4.90 -17.77 2.56
N SER A 231 4.84 -17.10 3.72
CA SER A 231 3.71 -16.25 4.10
C SER A 231 4.15 -14.79 4.32
N PRO A 232 4.07 -13.93 3.29
CA PRO A 232 4.28 -12.49 3.42
C PRO A 232 3.27 -11.84 4.38
N SER A 233 3.67 -10.76 5.04
CA SER A 233 2.75 -9.92 5.83
C SER A 233 1.77 -9.18 4.92
N THR A 234 2.30 -8.40 3.99
CA THR A 234 1.58 -7.69 2.93
C THR A 234 2.25 -7.93 1.58
N LEU A 235 1.48 -7.85 0.49
CA LEU A 235 2.02 -7.93 -0.86
C LEU A 235 1.51 -6.77 -1.72
N HIS A 236 2.44 -5.98 -2.23
CA HIS A 236 2.17 -4.90 -3.16
C HIS A 236 2.63 -5.31 -4.56
N ILE A 237 1.74 -5.23 -5.54
CA ILE A 237 2.03 -5.50 -6.96
C ILE A 237 1.74 -4.22 -7.72
N LYS A 238 2.78 -3.54 -8.20
CA LYS A 238 2.68 -2.20 -8.81
C LYS A 238 3.30 -2.16 -10.20
N ASN A 239 2.62 -1.62 -11.20
CA ASN A 239 3.17 -1.46 -12.56
C ASN A 239 3.73 -2.78 -13.12
N VAL A 240 2.84 -3.76 -13.31
CA VAL A 240 3.18 -5.11 -13.76
C VAL A 240 2.48 -5.41 -15.07
N LYS A 241 3.21 -5.96 -16.05
CA LYS A 241 2.67 -6.26 -17.38
C LYS A 241 3.10 -7.63 -17.89
N GLY A 242 2.14 -8.44 -18.36
CA GLY A 242 2.46 -9.73 -18.99
C GLY A 242 3.05 -10.77 -18.04
N CYS A 243 2.88 -10.61 -16.72
CA CYS A 243 3.55 -11.45 -15.72
C CYS A 243 2.65 -12.58 -15.20
N GLN A 244 3.29 -13.64 -14.73
CA GLN A 244 2.65 -14.70 -13.94
C GLN A 244 3.19 -14.65 -12.51
N ILE A 245 2.37 -14.29 -11.54
CA ILE A 245 2.79 -14.13 -10.13
C ILE A 245 2.00 -15.08 -9.25
N LEU A 246 2.71 -16.00 -8.60
CA LEU A 246 2.18 -16.95 -7.64
C LEU A 246 2.75 -16.60 -6.26
N SER A 247 1.87 -16.42 -5.28
CA SER A 247 2.27 -16.15 -3.90
C SER A 247 1.58 -17.11 -2.95
N GLY A 248 2.34 -17.52 -1.93
CA GLY A 248 1.78 -18.20 -0.77
C GLY A 248 0.83 -17.28 0.01
N PRO A 249 0.14 -17.82 1.03
CA PRO A 249 -0.82 -17.10 1.88
C PRO A 249 -0.26 -15.83 2.51
N VAL A 250 -0.80 -14.67 2.10
CA VAL A 250 -0.46 -13.35 2.63
C VAL A 250 -1.29 -13.07 3.88
N SER A 251 -0.64 -12.81 5.02
CA SER A 251 -1.31 -12.69 6.33
C SER A 251 -2.40 -11.61 6.35
N SER A 252 -2.16 -10.48 5.68
CA SER A 252 -3.07 -9.34 5.68
C SER A 252 -3.63 -9.07 4.28
N SER A 253 -3.08 -8.09 3.58
CA SER A 253 -3.67 -7.56 2.35
C SER A 253 -2.75 -7.70 1.15
N VAL A 254 -3.39 -7.84 -0.01
CA VAL A 254 -2.74 -7.71 -1.31
C VAL A 254 -3.28 -6.44 -1.97
N PHE A 255 -2.37 -5.58 -2.39
CA PHE A 255 -2.66 -4.37 -3.14
C PHE A 255 -2.09 -4.46 -4.55
N ILE A 256 -2.96 -4.44 -5.55
CA ILE A 256 -2.60 -4.46 -6.96
C ILE A 256 -2.91 -3.09 -7.55
N ASP A 257 -1.94 -2.49 -8.21
CA ASP A 257 -2.07 -1.19 -8.87
C ASP A 257 -1.32 -1.18 -10.19
N GLU A 258 -1.95 -0.68 -11.24
CA GLU A 258 -1.36 -0.62 -12.59
C GLU A 258 -0.91 -2.00 -13.11
N CYS A 259 -1.77 -3.02 -13.05
CA CYS A 259 -1.48 -4.36 -13.55
C CYS A 259 -2.19 -4.65 -14.88
N ARG A 260 -1.49 -5.23 -15.85
CA ARG A 260 -2.04 -5.49 -17.20
C ARG A 260 -1.62 -6.85 -17.75
N ASP A 261 -2.53 -7.50 -18.48
CA ASP A 261 -2.27 -8.72 -19.26
C ASP A 261 -1.57 -9.82 -18.43
N SER A 262 -1.90 -9.93 -17.13
CA SER A 262 -1.16 -10.76 -16.18
C SER A 262 -2.03 -11.85 -15.58
N THR A 263 -1.38 -12.88 -15.02
CA THR A 263 -2.04 -13.94 -14.26
C THR A 263 -1.50 -13.98 -12.84
N LEU A 264 -2.37 -13.80 -11.86
CA LEU A 264 -2.03 -13.69 -10.45
C LEU A 264 -2.69 -14.84 -9.69
N VAL A 265 -1.96 -15.49 -8.79
CA VAL A 265 -2.47 -16.57 -7.94
C VAL A 265 -2.14 -16.22 -6.49
N LEU A 266 -3.16 -15.85 -5.73
CA LEU A 266 -3.02 -15.12 -4.47
C LEU A 266 -3.98 -15.65 -3.42
N ALA A 267 -3.49 -15.79 -2.19
CA ALA A 267 -4.32 -16.03 -1.01
C ALA A 267 -4.07 -14.90 -0.01
N CYS A 268 -5.12 -14.27 0.51
CA CYS A 268 -5.00 -13.11 1.39
C CYS A 268 -6.24 -12.89 2.27
N GLN A 269 -6.15 -11.95 3.22
CA GLN A 269 -7.30 -11.52 4.02
C GLN A 269 -8.16 -10.50 3.28
N GLN A 270 -7.53 -9.50 2.63
CA GLN A 270 -8.18 -8.53 1.76
C GLN A 270 -7.44 -8.38 0.44
N LEU A 271 -8.21 -8.23 -0.64
CA LEU A 271 -7.69 -7.83 -1.94
C LEU A 271 -8.20 -6.44 -2.30
N ARG A 272 -7.29 -5.55 -2.68
CA ARG A 272 -7.62 -4.26 -3.30
C ARG A 272 -6.91 -4.16 -4.64
N THR A 273 -7.69 -3.95 -5.70
CA THR A 273 -7.19 -3.87 -7.07
C THR A 273 -7.57 -2.52 -7.66
N HIS A 274 -6.59 -1.79 -8.17
CA HIS A 274 -6.75 -0.46 -8.74
C HIS A 274 -6.10 -0.40 -10.14
N ASN A 275 -6.69 0.39 -11.05
CA ASN A 275 -6.16 0.66 -12.40
C ASN A 275 -5.62 -0.58 -13.14
N THR A 276 -6.37 -1.68 -13.08
CA THR A 276 -5.93 -3.00 -13.59
C THR A 276 -6.79 -3.44 -14.77
N SER A 277 -6.15 -3.99 -15.81
CA SER A 277 -6.87 -4.45 -17.00
C SER A 277 -6.42 -5.82 -17.50
N SER A 278 -7.33 -6.55 -18.15
CA SER A 278 -7.05 -7.84 -18.81
C SER A 278 -6.27 -8.83 -17.92
N THR A 279 -6.61 -8.89 -16.62
CA THR A 279 -5.84 -9.65 -15.63
C THR A 279 -6.68 -10.76 -15.02
N ARG A 280 -6.09 -11.96 -14.94
CA ARG A 280 -6.73 -13.15 -14.37
C ARG A 280 -6.22 -13.37 -12.96
N ILE A 281 -7.11 -13.45 -11.98
CA ILE A 281 -6.76 -13.56 -10.56
C ILE A 281 -7.39 -14.85 -9.99
N TYR A 282 -6.54 -15.80 -9.60
CA TYR A 282 -6.92 -17.00 -8.87
C TYR A 282 -6.79 -16.69 -7.38
N LEU A 283 -7.92 -16.54 -6.71
CA LEU A 283 -8.01 -15.87 -5.41
C LEU A 283 -8.52 -16.80 -4.31
N HIS A 284 -7.90 -16.70 -3.15
CA HIS A 284 -8.50 -17.03 -1.86
C HIS A 284 -8.56 -15.76 -1.04
N VAL A 285 -9.76 -15.34 -0.65
CA VAL A 285 -9.93 -14.14 0.17
C VAL A 285 -10.87 -14.40 1.32
N THR A 286 -10.41 -14.18 2.56
CA THR A 286 -11.24 -14.48 3.73
C THR A 286 -12.25 -13.36 4.04
N SER A 287 -11.89 -12.10 3.76
CA SER A 287 -12.76 -10.95 4.00
C SER A 287 -13.45 -10.47 2.72
N ARG A 288 -12.84 -9.53 1.99
CA ARG A 288 -13.41 -8.91 0.79
C ARG A 288 -12.36 -8.66 -0.28
N ALA A 289 -12.80 -8.74 -1.52
CA ALA A 289 -12.07 -8.28 -2.70
C ALA A 289 -12.76 -7.03 -3.25
N ILE A 290 -11.99 -5.98 -3.49
CA ILE A 290 -12.48 -4.71 -4.02
C ILE A 290 -11.70 -4.39 -5.30
N ILE A 291 -12.40 -3.93 -6.32
CA ILE A 291 -11.81 -3.37 -7.54
C ILE A 291 -12.23 -1.91 -7.73
N GLU A 292 -11.35 -1.11 -8.32
CA GLU A 292 -11.57 0.30 -8.66
C GLU A 292 -10.82 0.62 -9.96
N ASP A 293 -11.47 1.34 -10.89
CA ASP A 293 -10.90 1.67 -12.21
C ASP A 293 -10.32 0.47 -12.98
N CYS A 294 -10.96 -0.68 -12.83
CA CYS A 294 -10.53 -1.94 -13.45
C CYS A 294 -11.39 -2.30 -14.67
N HIS A 295 -10.83 -3.03 -15.63
CA HIS A 295 -11.56 -3.48 -16.82
C HIS A 295 -11.09 -4.86 -17.29
N GLY A 296 -12.01 -5.81 -17.49
CA GLY A 296 -11.66 -7.15 -17.96
C GLY A 296 -10.86 -7.96 -16.92
N VAL A 297 -11.11 -7.73 -15.63
CA VAL A 297 -10.50 -8.52 -14.55
C VAL A 297 -11.32 -9.79 -14.34
N CYS A 298 -10.68 -10.95 -14.31
CA CYS A 298 -11.40 -12.22 -14.20
C CYS A 298 -10.96 -12.99 -12.96
N PHE A 299 -11.91 -13.51 -12.17
CA PHE A 299 -11.63 -14.22 -10.93
C PHE A 299 -11.89 -15.72 -11.03
N ALA A 300 -11.04 -16.51 -10.39
CA ALA A 300 -11.17 -17.96 -10.21
C ALA A 300 -10.78 -18.34 -8.77
N PRO A 301 -11.17 -19.52 -8.27
CA PRO A 301 -10.67 -19.98 -6.99
C PRO A 301 -9.16 -20.22 -7.03
N PHE A 302 -8.45 -19.85 -5.96
CA PHE A 302 -7.05 -20.20 -5.75
C PHE A 302 -6.85 -21.71 -5.87
N ASN A 303 -5.84 -22.12 -6.63
CA ASN A 303 -5.55 -23.53 -6.92
C ASN A 303 -4.05 -23.81 -7.02
N TRP A 304 -3.19 -22.95 -6.42
CA TRP A 304 -1.78 -23.28 -6.33
C TRP A 304 -1.55 -24.26 -5.18
N THR A 305 -0.68 -25.24 -5.38
CA THR A 305 -0.34 -26.26 -4.39
C THR A 305 1.16 -26.45 -4.39
N TYR A 306 1.77 -26.51 -3.21
CA TYR A 306 3.18 -26.80 -3.02
C TYR A 306 3.40 -27.41 -1.61
N PRO A 307 4.52 -28.12 -1.35
CA PRO A 307 4.69 -28.92 -0.14
C PRO A 307 4.48 -28.19 1.19
N ALA A 308 4.87 -26.92 1.28
CA ALA A 308 4.77 -26.09 2.51
C ALA A 308 3.46 -25.28 2.63
N LEU A 309 2.50 -25.43 1.71
CA LEU A 309 1.33 -24.56 1.63
C LEU A 309 0.46 -24.59 2.89
N ASP A 310 0.22 -25.78 3.45
CA ASP A 310 -0.62 -25.93 4.66
C ASP A 310 0.01 -25.23 5.87
N ASP A 311 1.34 -25.31 5.98
CA ASP A 311 2.10 -24.61 7.02
C ASP A 311 2.06 -23.10 6.80
N ASP A 312 2.18 -22.62 5.56
CA ASP A 312 2.09 -21.20 5.25
C ASP A 312 0.69 -20.64 5.52
N PHE A 313 -0.38 -21.39 5.25
CA PHE A 313 -1.75 -21.00 5.64
C PHE A 313 -1.85 -20.86 7.16
N ARG A 314 -1.29 -21.82 7.91
CA ARG A 314 -1.26 -21.77 9.37
C ARG A 314 -0.49 -20.56 9.89
N VAL A 315 0.66 -20.22 9.31
CA VAL A 315 1.46 -19.07 9.74
C VAL A 315 0.78 -17.74 9.35
N SER A 316 0.13 -17.68 8.19
CA SER A 316 -0.61 -16.49 7.74
C SER A 316 -1.82 -16.15 8.62
N GLY A 317 -2.35 -17.13 9.35
CA GLY A 317 -3.59 -16.99 10.11
C GLY A 317 -4.85 -16.94 9.25
N LEU A 318 -4.75 -17.19 7.93
CA LEU A 318 -5.92 -17.33 7.06
C LEU A 318 -6.61 -18.66 7.31
N ASP A 319 -7.95 -18.64 7.40
CA ASP A 319 -8.76 -19.85 7.45
C ASP A 319 -8.93 -20.43 6.04
N PRO A 320 -8.42 -21.65 5.75
CA PRO A 320 -8.56 -22.28 4.43
C PRO A 320 -10.03 -22.58 4.07
N LYS A 321 -10.94 -22.67 5.05
CA LYS A 321 -12.36 -22.94 4.81
C LYS A 321 -13.16 -21.69 4.46
N ARG A 322 -12.64 -20.51 4.77
CA ARG A 322 -13.32 -19.24 4.55
C ARG A 322 -12.81 -18.57 3.27
N ASN A 323 -13.56 -18.71 2.18
CA ASN A 323 -13.17 -18.17 0.88
C ASN A 323 -14.32 -17.46 0.16
N ASN A 324 -14.16 -16.14 -0.04
CA ASN A 324 -15.10 -15.24 -0.69
C ASN A 324 -14.61 -14.80 -2.09
N TRP A 325 -13.78 -15.61 -2.77
CA TRP A 325 -13.15 -15.24 -4.05
C TRP A 325 -14.11 -14.76 -5.14
N SER A 326 -15.37 -15.25 -5.13
CA SER A 326 -16.40 -14.89 -6.11
C SER A 326 -17.26 -13.69 -5.70
N GLN A 327 -17.00 -13.08 -4.53
CA GLN A 327 -17.72 -11.92 -4.01
C GLN A 327 -16.81 -10.69 -4.11
N VAL A 328 -16.84 -10.04 -5.27
CA VAL A 328 -15.99 -8.89 -5.58
C VAL A 328 -16.84 -7.62 -5.66
N ASP A 329 -16.48 -6.63 -4.85
CA ASP A 329 -17.12 -5.32 -4.84
C ASP A 329 -16.42 -4.41 -5.86
N ASP A 330 -17.18 -3.85 -6.80
CA ASP A 330 -16.67 -2.82 -7.72
C ASP A 330 -17.06 -1.44 -7.18
N PHE A 331 -16.04 -0.68 -6.76
CA PHE A 331 -16.22 0.61 -6.10
C PHE A 331 -16.89 1.65 -6.99
N ASN A 332 -16.60 1.63 -8.30
CA ASN A 332 -17.11 2.61 -9.26
C ASN A 332 -18.46 2.19 -9.87
N TRP A 333 -18.92 0.96 -9.60
CA TRP A 333 -20.19 0.45 -10.10
C TRP A 333 -21.32 0.58 -9.08
N LEU A 334 -22.05 1.69 -9.16
CA LEU A 334 -23.14 2.05 -8.22
C LEU A 334 -24.53 1.56 -8.66
N VAL A 335 -24.63 0.77 -9.74
CA VAL A 335 -25.92 0.35 -10.31
C VAL A 335 -26.46 -0.88 -9.57
N ALA A 336 -27.47 -0.68 -8.73
CA ALA A 336 -28.13 -1.75 -8.01
C ALA A 336 -28.82 -2.76 -8.94
N GLY A 337 -28.68 -4.06 -8.65
CA GLY A 337 -29.35 -5.15 -9.37
C GLY A 337 -28.74 -5.54 -10.71
N THR A 338 -27.68 -4.87 -11.15
CA THR A 338 -26.93 -5.23 -12.37
C THR A 338 -25.49 -5.58 -12.00
N PRO A 339 -24.95 -6.74 -12.43
CA PRO A 339 -23.55 -7.07 -12.18
C PRO A 339 -22.63 -6.06 -12.86
N SER A 340 -21.48 -5.80 -12.24
CA SER A 340 -20.46 -4.93 -12.85
C SER A 340 -19.94 -5.56 -14.16
N PRO A 341 -19.74 -4.76 -15.23
CA PRO A 341 -19.10 -5.22 -16.46
C PRO A 341 -17.57 -5.31 -16.34
N ASN A 342 -16.98 -4.77 -15.27
CA ASN A 342 -15.53 -4.62 -15.12
C ASN A 342 -14.84 -5.90 -14.67
N TRP A 343 -15.60 -6.84 -14.11
CA TRP A 343 -15.09 -8.13 -13.72
C TRP A 343 -16.04 -9.29 -14.04
N THR A 344 -15.47 -10.48 -14.17
CA THR A 344 -16.23 -11.71 -14.41
C THR A 344 -15.61 -12.89 -13.66
N VAL A 345 -16.35 -13.99 -13.57
CA VAL A 345 -15.80 -15.29 -13.11
C VAL A 345 -15.27 -16.06 -14.31
N ILE A 346 -14.06 -16.60 -14.19
CA ILE A 346 -13.46 -17.44 -15.22
C ILE A 346 -14.27 -18.76 -15.33
N PRO A 347 -14.77 -19.12 -16.52
CA PRO A 347 -15.43 -20.41 -16.75
C PRO A 347 -14.51 -21.59 -16.43
N GLU A 348 -15.05 -22.67 -15.88
CA GLU A 348 -14.25 -23.83 -15.44
C GLU A 348 -13.37 -24.43 -16.55
N SER A 349 -13.88 -24.49 -17.78
CA SER A 349 -13.15 -24.98 -18.96
C SER A 349 -11.95 -24.11 -19.37
N GLU A 350 -11.92 -22.84 -18.95
CA GLU A 350 -10.84 -21.91 -19.28
C GLU A 350 -9.83 -21.77 -18.15
N ARG A 351 -10.08 -22.35 -16.98
CA ARG A 351 -9.18 -22.27 -15.82
C ARG A 351 -7.92 -23.08 -16.07
N ILE A 352 -6.79 -22.55 -15.61
CA ILE A 352 -5.50 -23.24 -15.60
C ILE A 352 -5.58 -24.29 -14.49
N PRO A 353 -5.50 -25.60 -14.81
CA PRO A 353 -5.74 -26.66 -13.83
C PRO A 353 -4.56 -26.89 -12.89
N CYS A 354 -3.33 -26.65 -13.37
CA CYS A 354 -2.11 -26.77 -12.60
C CYS A 354 -1.09 -25.72 -13.04
N TRP A 355 -0.22 -25.32 -12.12
CA TRP A 355 0.83 -24.31 -12.37
C TRP A 355 2.22 -24.94 -12.58
N ASP A 356 2.27 -26.28 -12.51
CA ASP A 356 3.45 -27.12 -12.57
C ASP A 356 3.59 -27.81 -13.94
N ALA A 357 3.42 -27.10 -15.05
CA ALA A 357 3.78 -27.56 -16.41
C ALA A 357 3.56 -26.43 -17.42
N ALA A 358 4.32 -26.22 -18.49
CA ALA A 358 5.56 -26.78 -18.99
C ALA A 358 6.28 -25.62 -19.73
N GLU A 359 7.61 -25.59 -19.73
CA GLU A 359 8.31 -24.74 -20.69
C GLU A 359 7.92 -25.22 -22.11
N PRO A 360 7.58 -24.33 -23.05
CA PRO A 360 7.49 -24.74 -24.42
C PRO A 360 8.88 -25.21 -24.86
N GLU A 361 8.99 -26.48 -25.27
CA GLU A 361 10.11 -26.89 -26.11
C GLU A 361 10.15 -25.94 -27.32
N ALA A 362 11.33 -25.36 -27.54
CA ALA A 362 11.62 -24.42 -28.61
C ALA A 362 11.51 -25.05 -30.00
#